data_AF-A0A7V0Z9S2-F1
#
_entry.id   AF-A0A7V0Z9S2-F1
#
_cell.length_a   1.000
_cell.length_b   1.000
_cell.length_c   1.000
_cell.angle_alpha   90.00
_cell.angle_beta   90.00
_cell.angle_gamma   90.00
#
_symmetry.space_group_name_H-M   'P 1'
#
loop_
_entity.id
_entity.type
_entity.pdbx_description
1 polymer ?
#
loop_
_entity_poly.entity_id
_entity_poly.type
_entity_poly.pdbx_seq_one_letter_code
_entity_poly.pdbx_strand_id
1 'polypeptide(L)'
;MADEKSTPQDPTSSHYHPNTLELMGTTYYVAQNNPKGSDDNPGTKELPFKTISKAGTMADHGDLIMIDEGVYREEVPLARNGHMYVPWSRITYKALPGKRVYLKGSDVFEPKWEAIGGGVFKGSLPAGLSKKGAYNPYELSGVIDDPKKVRPIEGDVLPETLGQIYVNGKALEQLTGIEAVKNTAGSFVVADNGKEIVVHFADGKVPTGKLVELTVRQRCFKPMYKTRGDEYERAAYMQTMGMVVEHAAEPGPFCFYRPLTIRKNGDTGIIVRKTFSLRGTIVTCSKMPFPPSYTSKDKPTIIASILNDEKPTRVDEWVDGWDFLTAKSNNLGKSWEECDRGETPSTYFFDEDNGMLLKHYRDKRKVMFELSSDEGKTWSSPEPFSFGVRYYDFTKLDDGSLFASGKPDFTCYIGKWRSDLSGIDWEKRGTVKNNPAMSSSGLAEPHVCQLPDGRLFVIFRAGNILPTQGNPGFPSVKLFSVSEDGGKTWSDVKPLTYDDGSYIYSSRSFPGVIRSIKNNRVYVLLNISGTTNNCDPRTTLNIAELDPATLSVKRDTVAIIDTKHPEHHPLVRFSNWALLQDRDTKNLIVFMKTHLSELCPVRMGYDYGLYRYEIEFPD
;
A
#
# COMPACT_ATOMS: atom_id res chain seq x y z
N MET A 1 -52.03 -44.77 -29.21
CA MET A 1 -51.47 -43.71 -28.34
C MET A 1 -49.97 -43.89 -28.42
N ALA A 2 -49.31 -42.94 -29.07
CA ALA A 2 -47.96 -43.10 -29.58
C ALA A 2 -46.93 -42.82 -28.49
N ASP A 3 -45.96 -43.73 -28.39
CA ASP A 3 -44.67 -43.55 -27.72
C ASP A 3 -43.82 -42.55 -28.52
N GLU A 4 -43.61 -41.35 -27.99
CA GLU A 4 -42.56 -40.45 -28.45
C GLU A 4 -41.31 -40.65 -27.59
N LYS A 5 -40.34 -41.36 -28.19
CA LYS A 5 -38.96 -41.44 -27.69
C LYS A 5 -38.36 -40.04 -27.70
N SER A 6 -37.94 -39.58 -26.53
CA SER A 6 -37.10 -38.40 -26.37
C SER A 6 -35.82 -38.54 -27.20
N THR A 7 -35.67 -37.68 -28.20
CA THR A 7 -34.40 -37.44 -28.87
C THR A 7 -33.38 -36.91 -27.86
N PRO A 8 -32.12 -37.37 -27.86
CA PRO A 8 -31.08 -36.79 -27.02
C PRO A 8 -30.85 -35.34 -27.43
N GLN A 9 -31.01 -34.40 -26.50
CA GLN A 9 -30.55 -33.02 -26.69
C GLN A 9 -29.04 -33.06 -26.93
N ASP A 10 -28.62 -32.49 -28.05
CA ASP A 10 -27.22 -32.27 -28.41
C ASP A 10 -26.55 -31.40 -27.31
N PRO A 11 -25.55 -31.94 -26.57
CA PRO A 11 -24.88 -31.19 -25.52
C PRO A 11 -23.96 -30.07 -26.06
N THR A 12 -23.92 -29.86 -27.38
CA THR A 12 -23.12 -28.80 -28.01
C THR A 12 -23.88 -27.50 -28.28
N SER A 13 -25.17 -27.42 -27.93
CA SER A 13 -25.95 -26.17 -28.03
C SER A 13 -25.80 -25.23 -26.82
N SER A 14 -24.64 -25.25 -26.14
CA SER A 14 -24.26 -24.09 -25.34
C SER A 14 -24.12 -22.92 -26.30
N HIS A 15 -25.05 -21.96 -26.24
CA HIS A 15 -24.85 -20.65 -26.84
C HIS A 15 -23.46 -20.15 -26.41
N TYR A 16 -22.51 -20.24 -27.34
CA TYR A 16 -21.18 -19.72 -27.18
C TYR A 16 -21.35 -18.20 -27.12
N HIS A 17 -21.39 -17.64 -25.91
CA HIS A 17 -21.21 -16.22 -25.73
C HIS A 17 -19.76 -15.93 -26.12
N PRO A 18 -19.50 -15.19 -27.21
CA PRO A 18 -18.14 -14.93 -27.63
C PRO A 18 -17.40 -14.20 -26.51
N ASN A 19 -16.20 -14.68 -26.18
CA ASN A 19 -15.24 -14.07 -25.24
C ASN A 19 -14.67 -12.73 -25.75
N THR A 20 -15.39 -12.01 -26.60
CA THR A 20 -15.09 -10.63 -26.95
C THR A 20 -15.75 -9.72 -25.95
N LEU A 21 -14.94 -9.01 -25.16
CA LEU A 21 -15.36 -7.89 -24.32
C LEU A 21 -16.04 -6.80 -25.18
N GLU A 22 -17.30 -6.97 -25.54
CA GLU A 22 -18.10 -5.84 -25.99
C GLU A 22 -18.37 -4.95 -24.76
N LEU A 23 -17.88 -3.71 -24.83
CA LEU A 23 -18.33 -2.64 -23.95
C LEU A 23 -19.86 -2.58 -24.02
N MET A 24 -20.54 -2.92 -22.93
CA MET A 24 -22.00 -2.81 -22.85
C MET A 24 -22.45 -1.34 -22.68
N GLY A 25 -21.53 -0.41 -22.39
CA GLY A 25 -21.79 1.02 -22.22
C GLY A 25 -21.31 1.91 -23.37
N THR A 26 -21.67 3.18 -23.30
CA THR A 26 -21.31 4.24 -24.26
C THR A 26 -19.84 4.61 -24.12
N THR A 27 -19.18 4.91 -25.25
CA THR A 27 -17.85 5.52 -25.23
C THR A 27 -17.94 7.04 -25.39
N TYR A 28 -17.49 7.78 -24.39
CA TYR A 28 -17.35 9.23 -24.41
C TYR A 28 -15.89 9.66 -24.62
N TYR A 29 -15.69 10.79 -25.27
CA TYR A 29 -14.37 11.39 -25.50
C TYR A 29 -14.26 12.75 -24.81
N VAL A 30 -13.13 12.98 -24.15
CA VAL A 30 -12.79 14.24 -23.48
C VAL A 30 -11.48 14.77 -24.06
N ALA A 31 -11.46 16.03 -24.47
CA ALA A 31 -10.25 16.67 -24.99
C ALA A 31 -10.23 18.18 -24.68
N GLN A 32 -9.60 18.56 -23.55
CA GLN A 32 -9.51 19.95 -23.09
C GLN A 32 -8.86 20.89 -24.11
N ASN A 33 -7.85 20.38 -24.82
CA ASN A 33 -7.03 21.14 -25.75
C ASN A 33 -7.56 21.09 -27.20
N ASN A 34 -8.63 20.35 -27.47
CA ASN A 34 -9.24 20.31 -28.79
C ASN A 34 -10.04 21.61 -29.02
N PRO A 35 -9.80 22.38 -30.11
CA PRO A 35 -10.55 23.60 -30.40
C PRO A 35 -12.07 23.39 -30.55
N LYS A 36 -12.50 22.17 -30.89
CA LYS A 36 -13.92 21.78 -30.97
C LYS A 36 -14.47 21.24 -29.65
N GLY A 37 -13.65 21.08 -28.61
CA GLY A 37 -14.06 20.57 -27.31
C GLY A 37 -14.99 21.53 -26.59
N SER A 38 -16.16 21.04 -26.18
CA SER A 38 -17.17 21.79 -25.42
C SER A 38 -17.95 20.85 -24.52
N ASP A 39 -18.34 21.31 -23.33
CA ASP A 39 -19.19 20.52 -22.43
C ASP A 39 -20.67 20.49 -22.85
N ASP A 40 -21.02 21.23 -23.90
CA ASP A 40 -22.31 21.16 -24.59
C ASP A 40 -22.33 20.13 -25.73
N ASN A 41 -21.17 19.58 -26.08
CA ASN A 41 -21.06 18.56 -27.13
C ASN A 41 -21.68 17.22 -26.68
N PRO A 42 -21.96 16.28 -27.62
CA PRO A 42 -22.42 14.94 -27.27
C PRO A 42 -21.34 14.02 -26.68
N GLY A 43 -20.07 14.44 -26.69
CA GLY A 43 -18.96 13.62 -26.19
C GLY A 43 -18.50 12.54 -27.17
N THR A 44 -18.72 12.72 -28.48
CA THR A 44 -18.17 11.82 -29.51
C THR A 44 -16.71 12.17 -29.80
N LYS A 45 -16.02 11.33 -30.59
CA LYS A 45 -14.63 11.59 -30.97
C LYS A 45 -14.47 12.90 -31.77
N GLU A 46 -15.45 13.23 -32.61
CA GLU A 46 -15.46 14.42 -33.46
C GLU A 46 -15.87 15.69 -32.70
N LEU A 47 -16.77 15.53 -31.71
CA LEU A 47 -17.27 16.58 -30.83
C LEU A 47 -17.11 16.12 -29.37
N PRO A 48 -15.88 16.17 -28.83
CA PRO A 48 -15.60 15.68 -27.48
C PRO A 48 -16.08 16.67 -26.42
N PHE A 49 -16.29 16.17 -25.20
CA PHE A 49 -16.42 17.03 -24.03
C PHE A 49 -15.11 17.80 -23.78
N LYS A 50 -15.19 18.95 -23.12
CA LYS A 50 -14.00 19.74 -22.76
C LYS A 50 -13.42 19.30 -21.42
N THR A 51 -14.27 18.90 -20.47
CA THR A 51 -13.87 18.54 -19.10
C THR A 51 -14.13 17.07 -18.80
N ILE A 52 -13.35 16.51 -17.86
CA ILE A 52 -13.62 15.16 -17.34
C ILE A 52 -14.89 15.19 -16.47
N SER A 53 -15.15 16.31 -15.79
CA SER A 53 -16.31 16.52 -14.94
C SER A 53 -17.63 16.40 -15.70
N LYS A 54 -17.69 16.92 -16.93
CA LYS A 54 -18.85 16.72 -17.80
C LYS A 54 -19.06 15.25 -18.11
N ALA A 55 -17.99 14.54 -18.50
CA ALA A 55 -18.08 13.10 -18.76
C ALA A 55 -18.49 12.30 -17.51
N GLY A 56 -17.92 12.59 -16.34
CA GLY A 56 -18.26 11.92 -15.07
C GLY A 56 -19.69 12.18 -14.59
N THR A 57 -20.28 13.32 -14.98
CA THR A 57 -21.70 13.61 -14.74
C THR A 57 -22.61 12.81 -15.67
N MET A 58 -22.19 12.59 -16.92
CA MET A 58 -22.97 11.88 -17.94
C MET A 58 -22.85 10.36 -17.85
N ALA A 59 -21.70 9.86 -17.39
CA ALA A 59 -21.37 8.45 -17.40
C ALA A 59 -22.39 7.60 -16.62
N ASP A 60 -22.63 6.40 -17.14
CA ASP A 60 -23.44 5.35 -16.55
C ASP A 60 -22.66 4.03 -16.48
N HIS A 61 -23.27 3.03 -15.85
CA HIS A 61 -22.72 1.69 -15.68
C HIS A 61 -22.16 1.11 -17.00
N GLY A 62 -20.89 0.71 -16.98
CA GLY A 62 -20.18 0.10 -18.11
C GLY A 62 -19.63 1.08 -19.14
N ASP A 63 -19.84 2.38 -18.98
CA ASP A 63 -19.33 3.40 -19.91
C ASP A 63 -17.79 3.50 -19.88
N LEU A 64 -17.25 3.92 -21.02
CA LEU A 64 -15.83 4.18 -21.23
C LEU A 64 -15.60 5.65 -21.56
N ILE A 65 -14.82 6.33 -20.73
CA ILE A 65 -14.42 7.72 -20.91
C ILE A 65 -12.99 7.73 -21.42
N MET A 66 -12.81 8.01 -22.71
CA MET A 66 -11.53 8.15 -23.39
C MET A 66 -11.03 9.60 -23.30
N ILE A 67 -9.86 9.81 -22.70
CA ILE A 67 -9.38 11.15 -22.35
C ILE A 67 -8.09 11.46 -23.11
N ASP A 68 -8.09 12.56 -23.85
CA ASP A 68 -6.94 13.07 -24.56
C ASP A 68 -6.00 13.85 -23.64
N GLU A 69 -4.76 14.02 -24.10
CA GLU A 69 -3.67 14.67 -23.40
C GLU A 69 -4.03 16.04 -22.82
N GLY A 70 -3.67 16.24 -21.54
CA GLY A 70 -3.98 17.46 -20.82
C GLY A 70 -3.74 17.38 -19.32
N VAL A 71 -3.77 18.55 -18.68
CA VAL A 71 -3.75 18.71 -17.22
C VAL A 71 -5.11 19.25 -16.79
N TYR A 72 -5.97 18.34 -16.40
CA TYR A 72 -7.34 18.59 -15.96
C TYR A 72 -7.32 18.92 -14.46
N ARG A 73 -7.55 20.18 -14.10
CA ARG A 73 -7.58 20.63 -12.70
C ARG A 73 -9.03 20.66 -12.21
N GLU A 74 -9.54 19.50 -11.82
CA GLU A 74 -10.97 19.28 -11.62
C GLU A 74 -11.25 18.44 -10.36
N GLU A 75 -12.45 18.62 -9.80
CA GLU A 75 -13.05 17.71 -8.82
C GLU A 75 -14.20 17.00 -9.56
N VAL A 76 -13.89 15.87 -10.18
CA VAL A 76 -14.79 15.12 -11.07
C VAL A 76 -15.89 14.47 -10.23
N PRO A 77 -17.17 14.80 -10.44
CA PRO A 77 -18.25 14.13 -9.75
C PRO A 77 -18.39 12.69 -10.25
N LEU A 78 -18.51 11.75 -9.33
CA LEU A 78 -18.97 10.39 -9.63
C LEU A 78 -20.48 10.37 -9.38
N ALA A 79 -21.25 10.74 -10.41
CA ALA A 79 -22.71 10.84 -10.33
C ALA A 79 -23.40 9.47 -10.37
N ARG A 80 -22.81 8.51 -11.09
CA ARG A 80 -23.26 7.12 -11.18
C ARG A 80 -22.12 6.15 -10.96
N ASN A 81 -22.48 4.97 -10.46
CA ASN A 81 -21.56 3.93 -10.06
C ASN A 81 -21.79 2.66 -10.86
N GLY A 82 -20.75 1.86 -11.05
CA GLY A 82 -20.99 0.47 -11.43
C GLY A 82 -21.44 -0.39 -10.24
N HIS A 83 -21.73 -1.64 -10.50
CA HIS A 83 -22.24 -2.62 -9.56
C HIS A 83 -21.21 -3.71 -9.27
N MET A 84 -20.90 -3.94 -8.00
CA MET A 84 -19.78 -4.80 -7.62
C MET A 84 -19.93 -6.29 -7.94
N TYR A 85 -21.15 -6.77 -8.17
CA TYR A 85 -21.40 -8.15 -8.59
C TYR A 85 -21.35 -8.31 -10.13
N VAL A 86 -21.19 -7.19 -10.85
CA VAL A 86 -21.17 -7.15 -12.32
C VAL A 86 -19.87 -6.46 -12.75
N PRO A 87 -18.77 -7.22 -12.94
CA PRO A 87 -17.46 -6.65 -13.26
C PRO A 87 -17.45 -5.63 -14.41
N TRP A 88 -18.28 -5.91 -15.41
CA TRP A 88 -18.42 -5.16 -16.66
C TRP A 88 -19.19 -3.84 -16.52
N SER A 89 -19.86 -3.62 -15.39
CA SER A 89 -20.62 -2.40 -15.11
C SER A 89 -19.77 -1.25 -14.57
N ARG A 90 -18.46 -1.46 -14.36
CA ARG A 90 -17.56 -0.40 -13.90
C ARG A 90 -17.48 0.73 -14.91
N ILE A 91 -17.43 1.96 -14.41
CA ILE A 91 -17.15 3.13 -15.23
C ILE A 91 -15.63 3.24 -15.41
N THR A 92 -15.16 3.31 -16.65
CA THR A 92 -13.72 3.30 -16.94
C THR A 92 -13.26 4.65 -17.47
N TYR A 93 -12.36 5.32 -16.75
CA TYR A 93 -11.66 6.53 -17.18
C TYR A 93 -10.30 6.16 -17.72
N LYS A 94 -10.09 6.29 -19.03
CA LYS A 94 -8.91 5.79 -19.72
C LYS A 94 -8.24 6.90 -20.52
N ALA A 95 -6.95 7.12 -20.29
CA ALA A 95 -6.14 7.93 -21.19
C ALA A 95 -6.08 7.28 -22.58
N LEU A 96 -6.19 8.09 -23.63
CA LEU A 96 -5.94 7.62 -25.00
C LEU A 96 -4.54 6.98 -25.08
N PRO A 97 -4.36 5.91 -25.88
CA PRO A 97 -3.08 5.23 -26.00
C PRO A 97 -1.92 6.20 -26.31
N GLY A 98 -0.84 6.11 -25.52
CA GLY A 98 0.34 6.97 -25.66
C GLY A 98 0.16 8.41 -25.17
N LYS A 99 -1.01 8.80 -24.67
CA LYS A 99 -1.27 10.16 -24.17
C LYS A 99 -0.97 10.30 -22.68
N ARG A 100 -0.46 11.47 -22.29
CA ARG A 100 -0.22 11.83 -20.89
C ARG A 100 -1.41 12.64 -20.34
N VAL A 101 -2.16 12.04 -19.45
CA VAL A 101 -3.35 12.65 -18.84
C VAL A 101 -3.12 12.82 -17.35
N TYR A 102 -3.30 14.05 -16.85
CA TYR A 102 -3.25 14.37 -15.42
C TYR A 102 -4.61 14.89 -14.96
N LEU A 103 -5.15 14.33 -13.89
CA LEU A 103 -6.26 14.88 -13.12
C LEU A 103 -5.71 15.40 -11.77
N LYS A 104 -5.73 16.71 -11.56
CA LYS A 104 -5.09 17.36 -10.42
C LYS A 104 -6.06 18.03 -9.46
N GLY A 105 -5.87 17.75 -8.17
CA GLY A 105 -6.49 18.49 -7.07
C GLY A 105 -5.86 19.87 -6.81
N SER A 106 -4.68 20.12 -7.38
CA SER A 106 -3.93 21.37 -7.24
C SER A 106 -4.21 22.41 -8.32
N ASP A 107 -3.88 23.66 -8.03
CA ASP A 107 -3.76 24.75 -9.01
C ASP A 107 -2.34 25.28 -9.07
N VAL A 108 -2.01 25.98 -10.16
CA VAL A 108 -0.74 26.71 -10.29
C VAL A 108 -0.70 27.82 -9.23
N PHE A 109 0.41 27.93 -8.51
CA PHE A 109 0.59 28.88 -7.41
C PHE A 109 1.67 29.90 -7.73
N GLU A 110 1.26 31.09 -8.15
CA GLU A 110 2.15 32.20 -8.50
C GLU A 110 1.79 33.46 -7.69
N PRO A 111 1.93 33.43 -6.35
CA PRO A 111 1.70 34.61 -5.53
C PRO A 111 2.82 35.63 -5.77
N LYS A 112 2.58 36.87 -5.35
CA LYS A 112 3.68 37.82 -5.15
C LYS A 112 4.50 37.37 -3.95
N TRP A 113 5.62 36.71 -4.19
CA TRP A 113 6.54 36.26 -3.14
C TRP A 113 7.24 37.43 -2.46
N GLU A 114 7.21 37.45 -1.14
CA GLU A 114 7.95 38.40 -0.29
C GLU A 114 9.09 37.67 0.41
N ALA A 115 10.32 38.16 0.25
CA ALA A 115 11.47 37.61 0.96
C ALA A 115 11.44 38.01 2.43
N ILE A 116 11.55 37.03 3.34
CA ILE A 116 11.60 37.28 4.79
C ILE A 116 12.97 36.95 5.41
N GLY A 117 13.99 36.79 4.55
CA GLY A 117 15.38 36.50 4.93
C GLY A 117 15.73 35.00 4.89
N GLY A 118 17.03 34.69 4.83
CA GLY A 118 17.53 33.31 4.93
C GLY A 118 17.10 32.35 3.81
N GLY A 119 16.76 32.86 2.62
CA GLY A 119 16.24 32.04 1.51
C GLY A 119 14.76 31.65 1.65
N VAL A 120 14.06 32.26 2.61
CA VAL A 120 12.64 32.02 2.89
C VAL A 120 11.76 33.11 2.30
N PHE A 121 10.62 32.68 1.76
CA PHE A 121 9.64 33.54 1.11
C PHE A 121 8.25 33.33 1.70
N LYS A 122 7.44 34.37 1.63
CA LYS A 122 6.03 34.36 2.03
C LYS A 122 5.15 34.62 0.80
N GLY A 123 4.05 33.89 0.68
CA GLY A 123 3.07 34.08 -0.39
C GLY A 123 1.65 33.96 0.14
N SER A 124 0.78 34.90 -0.25
CA SER A 124 -0.64 34.85 0.13
C SER A 124 -1.36 33.69 -0.55
N LEU A 125 -2.17 32.95 0.21
CA LEU A 125 -3.07 31.94 -0.33
C LEU A 125 -4.13 32.59 -1.24
N PRO A 126 -4.63 31.88 -2.27
CA PRO A 126 -5.70 32.38 -3.12
C PRO A 126 -6.95 32.77 -2.31
N ALA A 127 -7.47 33.99 -2.54
CA ALA A 127 -8.63 34.51 -1.82
C ALA A 127 -9.90 33.63 -1.95
N GLY A 128 -9.99 32.80 -2.99
CA GLY A 128 -11.06 31.82 -3.18
C GLY A 128 -11.17 30.80 -2.04
N LEU A 129 -10.05 30.43 -1.40
CA LEU A 129 -10.02 29.47 -0.30
C LEU A 129 -10.66 30.03 0.98
N SER A 130 -10.63 31.35 1.17
CA SER A 130 -11.21 32.01 2.35
C SER A 130 -12.70 32.38 2.17
N LYS A 131 -13.34 32.02 1.04
CA LYS A 131 -14.77 32.28 0.85
C LYS A 131 -15.60 31.45 1.83
N LYS A 132 -16.65 32.05 2.39
CA LYS A 132 -17.58 31.35 3.30
C LYS A 132 -18.14 30.11 2.61
N GLY A 133 -17.99 28.95 3.26
CA GLY A 133 -18.45 27.66 2.74
C GLY A 133 -17.49 26.98 1.75
N ALA A 134 -16.36 27.59 1.41
CA ALA A 134 -15.33 26.94 0.63
C ALA A 134 -14.58 25.90 1.48
N TYR A 135 -14.12 24.84 0.82
CA TYR A 135 -13.18 23.91 1.40
C TYR A 135 -11.78 24.55 1.43
N ASN A 136 -11.19 24.68 2.63
CA ASN A 136 -9.85 25.24 2.80
C ASN A 136 -8.92 24.22 3.48
N PRO A 137 -8.07 23.51 2.72
CA PRO A 137 -7.20 22.49 3.31
C PRO A 137 -6.10 23.08 4.21
N TYR A 138 -5.80 24.38 4.10
CA TYR A 138 -4.80 25.07 4.91
C TYR A 138 -5.33 25.49 6.30
N GLU A 139 -6.63 25.32 6.56
CA GLU A 139 -7.21 25.51 7.89
C GLU A 139 -7.44 24.20 8.64
N LEU A 140 -7.37 23.06 7.95
CA LEU A 140 -7.69 21.73 8.50
C LEU A 140 -6.42 20.97 8.87
N SER A 141 -6.43 20.27 10.00
CA SER A 141 -5.31 19.47 10.50
C SER A 141 -4.90 18.40 9.51
N GLY A 142 -3.60 18.11 9.41
CA GLY A 142 -3.05 17.13 8.49
C GLY A 142 -3.50 15.67 8.70
N VAL A 143 -4.27 15.37 9.74
CA VAL A 143 -4.87 14.04 10.00
C VAL A 143 -6.18 13.91 9.21
N ILE A 144 -6.19 13.09 8.16
CA ILE A 144 -7.31 12.99 7.20
C ILE A 144 -8.60 12.39 7.77
N ASP A 145 -8.50 11.53 8.78
CA ASP A 145 -9.65 10.79 9.29
C ASP A 145 -10.56 11.60 10.20
N ASP A 146 -10.00 12.62 10.86
CA ASP A 146 -10.73 13.55 11.73
C ASP A 146 -10.10 14.96 11.57
N PRO A 147 -10.28 15.60 10.40
CA PRO A 147 -9.64 16.87 10.13
C PRO A 147 -10.30 17.98 10.97
N LYS A 148 -9.55 18.50 11.94
CA LYS A 148 -9.99 19.61 12.81
C LYS A 148 -9.49 20.93 12.30
N LYS A 149 -10.22 22.01 12.59
CA LYS A 149 -9.73 23.36 12.29
C LYS A 149 -8.52 23.68 13.19
N VAL A 150 -7.38 23.97 12.58
CA VAL A 150 -6.09 24.29 13.24
C VAL A 150 -5.49 25.61 12.77
N ARG A 151 -6.18 26.35 11.90
CA ARG A 151 -5.91 27.77 11.63
C ARG A 151 -7.20 28.59 11.66
N PRO A 152 -7.15 29.87 12.09
CA PRO A 152 -5.99 30.50 12.71
C PRO A 152 -5.66 29.89 14.08
N ILE A 153 -4.42 30.05 14.55
CA ILE A 153 -3.95 29.57 15.85
C ILE A 153 -2.98 30.59 16.45
N GLU A 154 -2.87 30.63 17.78
CA GLU A 154 -1.85 31.40 18.50
C GLU A 154 -0.72 30.47 18.97
N GLY A 155 0.52 30.95 18.92
CA GLY A 155 1.71 30.23 19.39
C GLY A 155 2.67 29.80 18.28
N ASP A 156 3.85 29.32 18.68
CA ASP A 156 4.96 29.04 17.77
C ASP A 156 4.89 27.65 17.12
N VAL A 157 4.13 26.73 17.73
CA VAL A 157 3.90 25.38 17.18
C VAL A 157 2.68 25.43 16.27
N LEU A 158 2.93 25.23 14.99
CA LEU A 158 1.97 25.34 13.90
C LEU A 158 1.63 23.93 13.39
N PRO A 159 0.52 23.29 13.82
CA PRO A 159 0.18 21.94 13.38
C PRO A 159 0.15 21.81 11.85
N GLU A 160 0.61 20.67 11.33
CA GLU A 160 0.46 20.31 9.91
C GLU A 160 -0.99 20.46 9.46
N THR A 161 -1.18 20.82 8.20
CA THR A 161 -2.48 21.00 7.55
C THR A 161 -2.69 20.02 6.39
N LEU A 162 -3.94 19.89 5.92
CA LEU A 162 -4.25 19.15 4.68
C LEU A 162 -3.72 19.87 3.43
N GLY A 163 -3.34 21.14 3.53
CA GLY A 163 -2.69 21.88 2.47
C GLY A 163 -1.33 21.28 2.10
N GLN A 164 -0.96 21.39 0.81
CA GLN A 164 0.34 20.96 0.33
C GLN A 164 0.84 21.85 -0.82
N ILE A 165 2.15 22.05 -0.87
CA ILE A 165 2.87 22.78 -1.91
C ILE A 165 3.77 21.82 -2.69
N TYR A 166 3.81 22.00 -4.00
CA TYR A 166 4.60 21.19 -4.92
C TYR A 166 5.51 22.07 -5.77
N VAL A 167 6.72 21.59 -6.07
CA VAL A 167 7.63 22.19 -7.05
C VAL A 167 8.00 21.13 -8.08
N ASN A 168 7.63 21.34 -9.34
CA ASN A 168 7.76 20.36 -10.42
C ASN A 168 7.21 18.96 -10.03
N GLY A 169 6.03 18.93 -9.39
CA GLY A 169 5.39 17.70 -8.92
C GLY A 169 5.95 17.12 -7.61
N LYS A 170 7.10 17.61 -7.11
CA LYS A 170 7.65 17.17 -5.82
C LYS A 170 7.00 17.93 -4.67
N ALA A 171 6.35 17.21 -3.77
CA ALA A 171 5.80 17.74 -2.53
C ALA A 171 6.91 18.31 -1.62
N LEU A 172 6.70 19.51 -1.09
CA LEU A 172 7.56 20.09 -0.05
C LEU A 172 7.24 19.47 1.32
N GLU A 173 8.22 19.50 2.22
CA GLU A 173 8.05 19.05 3.60
C GLU A 173 7.27 20.09 4.42
N GLN A 174 6.17 19.68 5.07
CA GLN A 174 5.43 20.59 5.95
C GLN A 174 5.98 20.49 7.36
N LEU A 175 6.48 21.60 7.89
CA LEU A 175 7.05 21.69 9.23
C LEU A 175 6.11 22.43 10.19
N THR A 176 6.41 22.34 11.48
CA THR A 176 5.54 22.87 12.56
C THR A 176 5.95 24.24 13.09
N GLY A 177 6.76 25.00 12.35
CA GLY A 177 7.17 26.34 12.77
C GLY A 177 8.02 27.07 11.73
N ILE A 178 8.03 28.41 11.77
CA ILE A 178 8.77 29.25 10.82
C ILE A 178 10.29 29.08 10.98
N GLU A 179 10.79 28.98 12.21
CA GLU A 179 12.22 28.75 12.47
C GLU A 179 12.70 27.39 11.93
N ALA A 180 11.87 26.34 12.03
CA ALA A 180 12.17 25.05 11.41
C ALA A 180 12.29 25.19 9.88
N VAL A 181 11.37 25.91 9.24
CA VAL A 181 11.41 26.18 7.79
C VAL A 181 12.66 26.95 7.38
N LYS A 182 13.09 27.95 8.15
CA LYS A 182 14.36 28.67 7.88
C LYS A 182 15.58 27.74 7.85
N ASN A 183 15.59 26.70 8.67
CA ASN A 183 16.71 25.77 8.78
C ASN A 183 16.63 24.58 7.82
N THR A 184 15.52 24.41 7.08
CA THR A 184 15.30 23.22 6.23
C THR A 184 14.84 23.64 4.83
N ALA A 185 15.75 23.63 3.87
CA ALA A 185 15.40 23.89 2.48
C ALA A 185 14.48 22.79 1.89
N GLY A 186 13.58 23.16 0.99
CA GLY A 186 12.55 22.25 0.46
C GLY A 186 11.36 22.04 1.40
N SER A 187 11.13 22.96 2.33
CA SER A 187 10.06 22.89 3.32
C SER A 187 9.12 24.10 3.28
N PHE A 188 7.97 23.98 3.93
CA PHE A 188 7.02 25.07 4.11
C PHE A 188 6.24 24.92 5.42
N VAL A 189 5.56 26.00 5.82
CA VAL A 189 4.56 26.01 6.90
C VAL A 189 3.42 26.95 6.53
N VAL A 190 2.20 26.60 6.94
CA VAL A 190 1.05 27.52 6.88
C VAL A 190 1.14 28.46 8.08
N ALA A 191 1.19 29.76 7.81
CA ALA A 191 1.25 30.80 8.83
C ALA A 191 0.10 30.64 9.85
N ASP A 192 0.33 31.16 11.05
CA ASP A 192 -0.60 31.20 12.19
C ASP A 192 -2.01 31.71 11.81
N ASN A 193 -2.08 32.69 10.92
CA ASN A 193 -3.33 33.28 10.44
C ASN A 193 -4.10 32.42 9.43
N GLY A 194 -3.49 31.36 8.89
CA GLY A 194 -4.11 30.47 7.89
C GLY A 194 -4.27 31.06 6.48
N LYS A 195 -3.66 32.21 6.19
CA LYS A 195 -3.82 32.97 4.93
C LYS A 195 -2.56 33.03 4.09
N GLU A 196 -1.43 32.60 4.62
CA GLU A 196 -0.12 32.76 3.99
C GLU A 196 0.70 31.49 4.13
N ILE A 197 1.49 31.20 3.10
CA ILE A 197 2.49 30.12 3.10
C ILE A 197 3.86 30.75 3.30
N VAL A 198 4.62 30.19 4.23
CA VAL A 198 6.04 30.48 4.42
C VAL A 198 6.82 29.30 3.89
N VAL A 199 7.71 29.51 2.92
CA VAL A 199 8.41 28.46 2.18
C VAL A 199 9.90 28.73 2.10
N HIS A 200 10.70 27.68 2.31
CA HIS A 200 12.13 27.68 2.01
C HIS A 200 12.36 26.81 0.78
N PHE A 201 12.57 27.43 -0.37
CA PHE A 201 12.85 26.69 -1.60
C PHE A 201 14.23 26.04 -1.58
N ALA A 202 14.40 24.91 -2.25
CA ALA A 202 15.66 24.14 -2.25
C ALA A 202 16.90 24.97 -2.62
N ASP A 203 16.75 25.92 -3.55
CA ASP A 203 17.84 26.76 -4.05
C ASP A 203 17.96 28.10 -3.28
N GLY A 204 17.22 28.27 -2.18
CA GLY A 204 17.14 29.52 -1.40
C GLY A 204 16.55 30.71 -2.16
N LYS A 205 15.88 30.45 -3.31
CA LYS A 205 15.32 31.45 -4.21
C LYS A 205 13.95 31.01 -4.69
N VAL A 206 13.07 31.97 -4.98
CA VAL A 206 11.83 31.67 -5.73
C VAL A 206 12.21 30.99 -7.05
N PRO A 207 11.65 29.81 -7.34
CA PRO A 207 12.11 29.03 -8.48
C PRO A 207 11.58 29.62 -9.80
N THR A 208 12.47 30.23 -10.58
CA THR A 208 12.16 30.71 -11.93
C THR A 208 12.04 29.54 -12.91
N GLY A 209 10.98 29.50 -13.71
CA GLY A 209 10.77 28.47 -14.73
C GLY A 209 10.44 27.07 -14.20
N LYS A 210 10.20 26.93 -12.89
CA LYS A 210 9.65 25.69 -12.29
C LYS A 210 8.16 25.91 -12.02
N LEU A 211 7.37 24.85 -12.17
CA LEU A 211 5.96 24.85 -11.83
C LEU A 211 5.80 24.75 -10.32
N VAL A 212 5.21 25.77 -9.69
CA VAL A 212 4.77 25.70 -8.29
C VAL A 212 3.27 25.45 -8.28
N GLU A 213 2.82 24.48 -7.49
CA GLU A 213 1.41 24.16 -7.33
C GLU A 213 1.02 24.16 -5.86
N LEU A 214 -0.23 24.51 -5.57
CA LEU A 214 -0.83 24.34 -4.25
C LEU A 214 -2.06 23.45 -4.36
N THR A 215 -2.32 22.61 -3.37
CA THR A 215 -3.58 21.87 -3.29
C THR A 215 -4.76 22.83 -3.07
N VAL A 216 -5.87 22.60 -3.78
CA VAL A 216 -7.10 23.41 -3.67
C VAL A 216 -8.33 22.53 -3.41
N ARG A 217 -8.45 21.42 -4.13
CA ARG A 217 -9.65 20.57 -4.15
C ARG A 217 -9.57 19.49 -3.06
N GLN A 218 -10.74 19.13 -2.54
CA GLN A 218 -10.84 18.07 -1.55
C GLN A 218 -10.49 16.73 -2.19
N ARG A 219 -11.14 16.39 -3.31
CA ARG A 219 -10.94 15.14 -4.06
C ARG A 219 -10.64 15.42 -5.54
N CYS A 220 -10.01 14.47 -6.22
CA CYS A 220 -9.96 14.43 -7.69
C CYS A 220 -11.22 13.78 -8.27
N PHE A 221 -11.61 12.62 -7.73
CA PHE A 221 -12.91 12.00 -7.99
C PHE A 221 -13.75 12.09 -6.73
N LYS A 222 -14.92 12.71 -6.82
CA LYS A 222 -15.81 12.95 -5.68
C LYS A 222 -17.09 12.14 -5.82
N PRO A 223 -17.28 11.09 -5.01
CA PRO A 223 -18.55 10.38 -4.91
C PRO A 223 -19.71 11.33 -4.61
N MET A 224 -20.76 11.29 -5.43
CA MET A 224 -22.00 12.07 -5.23
C MET A 224 -23.17 11.21 -4.73
N TYR A 225 -22.96 9.91 -4.54
CA TYR A 225 -23.99 8.99 -4.06
C TYR A 225 -24.45 9.37 -2.65
N LYS A 226 -25.75 9.21 -2.37
CA LYS A 226 -26.32 9.57 -1.06
C LYS A 226 -25.70 8.69 0.03
N THR A 227 -25.33 9.31 1.15
CA THR A 227 -24.74 8.65 2.33
C THR A 227 -25.72 7.79 3.15
N ARG A 228 -27.02 7.86 2.85
CA ARG A 228 -28.03 6.94 3.39
C ARG A 228 -28.20 5.76 2.45
N GLY A 229 -27.54 4.67 2.81
CA GLY A 229 -27.50 3.41 2.07
C GLY A 229 -26.63 2.41 2.83
N ASP A 230 -26.72 1.14 2.49
CA ASP A 230 -25.78 0.13 3.01
C ASP A 230 -24.33 0.44 2.57
N GLU A 231 -23.36 -0.36 3.01
CA GLU A 231 -21.96 -0.17 2.57
C GLU A 231 -21.76 -0.38 1.06
N TYR A 232 -22.69 -1.05 0.39
CA TYR A 232 -22.60 -1.42 -1.01
C TYR A 232 -22.91 -0.24 -1.93
N GLU A 233 -23.88 0.59 -1.54
CA GLU A 233 -24.23 1.81 -2.29
C GLU A 233 -23.18 2.93 -2.20
N ARG A 234 -22.27 2.86 -1.21
CA ARG A 234 -21.26 3.90 -0.94
C ARG A 234 -19.90 3.67 -1.62
N ALA A 235 -19.58 2.43 -1.96
CA ALA A 235 -18.27 2.07 -2.51
C ALA A 235 -18.08 2.56 -3.95
N ALA A 236 -16.97 3.23 -4.27
CA ALA A 236 -16.70 3.63 -5.65
C ALA A 236 -16.29 2.44 -6.52
N TYR A 237 -17.11 2.08 -7.51
CA TYR A 237 -16.88 0.98 -8.45
C TYR A 237 -16.58 1.54 -9.86
N MET A 238 -15.34 2.00 -10.01
CA MET A 238 -14.79 2.58 -11.23
C MET A 238 -13.35 2.10 -11.46
N GLN A 239 -12.79 2.43 -12.62
CA GLN A 239 -11.41 2.15 -12.97
C GLN A 239 -10.75 3.36 -13.63
N THR A 240 -9.51 3.65 -13.26
CA THR A 240 -8.64 4.60 -13.97
C THR A 240 -7.54 3.84 -14.71
N MET A 241 -7.29 4.17 -15.97
CA MET A 241 -6.25 3.53 -16.80
C MET A 241 -5.41 4.59 -17.52
N GLY A 242 -4.07 4.48 -17.42
CA GLY A 242 -3.14 5.34 -18.15
C GLY A 242 -3.13 6.83 -17.75
N MET A 243 -3.78 7.21 -16.64
CA MET A 243 -3.86 8.60 -16.18
C MET A 243 -3.25 8.79 -14.79
N VAL A 244 -2.69 9.98 -14.53
CA VAL A 244 -2.15 10.41 -13.24
C VAL A 244 -3.18 11.24 -12.50
N VAL A 245 -3.69 10.72 -11.39
CA VAL A 245 -4.67 11.40 -10.54
C VAL A 245 -3.93 11.82 -9.27
N GLU A 246 -3.74 13.09 -8.99
CA GLU A 246 -2.82 13.52 -7.92
C GLU A 246 -3.19 14.87 -7.27
N HIS A 247 -2.49 15.18 -6.18
CA HIS A 247 -2.50 16.49 -5.52
C HIS A 247 -3.84 16.94 -4.90
N ALA A 248 -4.75 16.02 -4.61
CA ALA A 248 -5.92 16.30 -3.77
C ALA A 248 -5.52 16.49 -2.30
N ALA A 249 -6.28 17.31 -1.56
CA ALA A 249 -6.05 17.54 -0.12
C ALA A 249 -6.33 16.29 0.70
N GLU A 250 -7.41 15.62 0.34
CA GLU A 250 -7.79 14.34 0.87
C GLU A 250 -7.69 13.33 -0.28
N PRO A 251 -6.51 12.75 -0.51
CA PRO A 251 -6.38 11.67 -1.48
C PRO A 251 -7.35 10.55 -1.08
N GLY A 252 -8.45 10.42 -1.82
CA GLY A 252 -9.37 9.29 -1.69
C GLY A 252 -8.75 8.06 -2.34
N PRO A 253 -9.55 7.05 -2.70
CA PRO A 253 -9.06 6.02 -3.60
C PRO A 253 -8.66 6.64 -4.93
N PHE A 254 -7.73 5.98 -5.63
CA PHE A 254 -7.26 6.35 -6.98
C PHE A 254 -6.36 7.58 -7.07
N CYS A 255 -6.28 8.43 -6.04
CA CYS A 255 -5.40 9.60 -6.05
C CYS A 255 -4.00 9.24 -5.51
N PHE A 256 -2.95 9.63 -6.22
CA PHE A 256 -1.58 9.56 -5.73
C PHE A 256 -1.45 10.40 -4.48
N TYR A 257 -1.20 9.73 -3.36
CA TYR A 257 -0.97 10.33 -2.07
C TYR A 257 0.41 11.00 -2.06
N ARG A 258 0.42 12.24 -1.58
CA ARG A 258 1.59 12.86 -0.95
C ARG A 258 1.92 12.17 0.38
N PRO A 259 3.10 12.39 1.00
CA PRO A 259 3.28 12.12 2.41
C PRO A 259 2.17 12.83 3.20
N LEU A 260 1.25 12.03 3.74
CA LEU A 260 0.09 12.50 4.47
C LEU A 260 0.01 11.74 5.78
N THR A 261 -0.04 12.47 6.88
CA THR A 261 -0.31 11.87 8.18
C THR A 261 -1.74 11.35 8.20
N ILE A 262 -1.92 10.04 8.20
CA ILE A 262 -3.26 9.44 8.29
C ILE A 262 -3.65 9.16 9.74
N ARG A 263 -2.68 8.95 10.64
CA ARG A 263 -2.95 8.69 12.06
C ARG A 263 -1.90 9.34 12.96
N LYS A 264 -2.35 9.85 14.10
CA LYS A 264 -1.53 10.17 15.27
C LYS A 264 -2.18 9.48 16.47
N ASN A 265 -1.54 8.45 17.01
CA ASN A 265 -2.06 7.70 18.15
C ASN A 265 -1.51 8.33 19.43
N GLY A 266 -2.31 9.19 20.08
CA GLY A 266 -1.86 9.99 21.22
C GLY A 266 -1.32 9.16 22.38
N ASP A 267 -1.95 8.03 22.67
CA ASP A 267 -1.59 7.16 23.80
C ASP A 267 -0.28 6.40 23.55
N THR A 268 0.02 6.07 22.29
CA THR A 268 1.18 5.24 21.93
C THR A 268 2.35 6.03 21.36
N GLY A 269 2.12 7.30 20.97
CA GLY A 269 3.08 8.12 20.24
C GLY A 269 3.31 7.68 18.78
N ILE A 270 2.61 6.64 18.29
CA ILE A 270 2.79 6.14 16.92
C ILE A 270 2.14 7.09 15.91
N ILE A 271 2.94 7.54 14.95
CA ILE A 271 2.48 8.36 13.82
C ILE A 271 2.55 7.51 12.54
N VAL A 272 1.49 7.56 11.74
CA VAL A 272 1.41 6.83 10.47
C VAL A 272 1.24 7.82 9.34
N ARG A 273 2.20 7.79 8.41
CA ARG A 273 2.16 8.56 7.17
C ARG A 273 1.95 7.63 5.98
N LYS A 274 0.99 7.94 5.12
CA LYS A 274 0.71 7.19 3.89
C LYS A 274 1.27 7.95 2.70
N THR A 275 1.79 7.24 1.71
CA THR A 275 2.25 7.77 0.42
C THR A 275 1.92 6.75 -0.67
N PHE A 276 1.60 7.21 -1.87
CA PHE A 276 1.38 6.31 -3.01
C PHE A 276 2.74 5.95 -3.59
N SER A 277 3.01 4.65 -3.71
CA SER A 277 4.33 4.15 -4.07
C SER A 277 4.41 3.80 -5.55
N LEU A 278 3.48 2.96 -6.03
CA LEU A 278 3.47 2.44 -7.41
C LEU A 278 2.05 2.18 -7.89
N ARG A 279 1.80 2.43 -9.18
CA ARG A 279 0.65 1.82 -9.86
C ARG A 279 0.94 0.35 -10.03
N GLY A 280 -0.06 -0.52 -9.86
CA GLY A 280 0.25 -1.93 -9.99
C GLY A 280 -0.88 -2.92 -9.83
N THR A 281 -1.74 -2.97 -10.86
CA THR A 281 -2.16 -4.21 -11.55
C THR A 281 -3.15 -5.17 -10.87
N ILE A 282 -3.89 -5.91 -11.71
CA ILE A 282 -5.02 -6.80 -11.38
C ILE A 282 -4.56 -8.12 -10.72
N VAL A 283 -3.50 -8.13 -9.91
CA VAL A 283 -3.07 -9.35 -9.18
C VAL A 283 -4.00 -9.58 -8.00
N THR A 284 -4.43 -10.83 -7.79
CA THR A 284 -5.19 -11.21 -6.60
C THR A 284 -4.40 -11.06 -5.30
N CYS A 285 -5.12 -10.79 -4.20
CA CYS A 285 -4.67 -10.50 -2.84
C CYS A 285 -3.76 -11.54 -2.14
N SER A 286 -3.41 -12.65 -2.78
CA SER A 286 -2.57 -13.71 -2.18
C SER A 286 -1.07 -13.53 -2.44
N LYS A 287 -0.66 -12.57 -3.28
CA LYS A 287 0.73 -12.42 -3.71
C LYS A 287 1.15 -10.97 -3.52
N MET A 288 1.82 -10.70 -2.40
CA MET A 288 2.63 -9.49 -2.29
C MET A 288 3.63 -9.45 -3.46
N PRO A 289 3.91 -8.27 -4.04
CA PRO A 289 5.18 -8.07 -4.72
C PRO A 289 6.28 -8.45 -3.74
N PHE A 290 7.20 -9.27 -4.21
CA PHE A 290 8.30 -9.83 -3.47
C PHE A 290 8.96 -8.80 -2.53
N PRO A 291 9.24 -9.17 -1.27
CA PRO A 291 9.74 -8.26 -0.25
C PRO A 291 10.89 -7.39 -0.76
N PRO A 292 10.78 -6.05 -0.60
CA PRO A 292 11.84 -5.14 -0.94
C PRO A 292 13.00 -5.30 0.04
N SER A 293 14.22 -5.05 -0.44
CA SER A 293 15.39 -4.95 0.42
C SER A 293 16.26 -3.78 -0.03
N TYR A 294 17.12 -3.30 0.86
CA TYR A 294 18.18 -2.38 0.47
C TYR A 294 19.23 -3.09 -0.41
N THR A 295 19.99 -2.33 -1.19
CA THR A 295 21.12 -2.84 -1.98
C THR A 295 22.48 -2.54 -1.36
N SER A 296 22.56 -1.51 -0.53
CA SER A 296 23.79 -1.11 0.19
C SER A 296 23.44 -0.47 1.53
N LYS A 297 24.40 -0.42 2.46
CA LYS A 297 24.27 0.24 3.76
C LYS A 297 24.42 1.76 3.66
N ASP A 298 25.43 2.22 2.93
CA ASP A 298 25.82 3.65 2.87
C ASP A 298 25.00 4.47 1.85
N LYS A 299 24.45 3.81 0.84
CA LYS A 299 23.57 4.41 -0.18
C LYS A 299 22.31 3.55 -0.28
N PRO A 300 21.39 3.66 0.70
CA PRO A 300 20.24 2.78 0.82
C PRO A 300 19.26 2.98 -0.36
N THR A 301 19.50 2.24 -1.44
CA THR A 301 18.56 2.06 -2.55
C THR A 301 17.75 0.80 -2.25
N ILE A 302 16.43 0.88 -2.33
CA ILE A 302 15.55 -0.28 -2.23
C ILE A 302 15.49 -0.98 -3.59
N ILE A 303 15.50 -2.30 -3.63
CA ILE A 303 15.22 -3.12 -4.81
C ILE A 303 14.01 -4.01 -4.55
N ALA A 304 13.14 -4.17 -5.55
CA ALA A 304 11.98 -5.07 -5.50
C ALA A 304 11.59 -5.59 -6.88
N SER A 305 10.91 -6.73 -6.94
CA SER A 305 10.18 -7.16 -8.15
C SER A 305 8.79 -6.53 -8.17
N ILE A 306 8.49 -5.80 -9.24
CA ILE A 306 7.20 -5.14 -9.50
C ILE A 306 6.55 -5.74 -10.75
N LEU A 307 5.24 -5.64 -10.88
CA LEU A 307 4.57 -6.10 -12.09
C LEU A 307 4.73 -5.08 -13.23
N ASN A 308 4.92 -5.54 -14.45
CA ASN A 308 4.86 -4.70 -15.65
C ASN A 308 3.39 -4.31 -15.95
N ASP A 309 3.07 -3.02 -15.92
CA ASP A 309 1.72 -2.50 -16.16
C ASP A 309 1.44 -2.10 -17.62
N GLU A 310 2.43 -2.23 -18.52
CA GLU A 310 2.30 -1.98 -19.95
C GLU A 310 1.71 -3.16 -20.74
N LYS A 311 1.63 -4.35 -20.12
CA LYS A 311 1.12 -5.56 -20.77
C LYS A 311 -0.25 -5.98 -20.21
N PRO A 312 -1.21 -6.38 -21.07
CA PRO A 312 -2.55 -6.77 -20.62
C PRO A 312 -2.50 -8.04 -19.76
N THR A 313 -3.14 -7.98 -18.59
CA THR A 313 -3.22 -9.11 -17.65
C THR A 313 -4.12 -10.23 -18.16
N ARG A 314 -3.64 -11.49 -18.07
CA ARG A 314 -4.46 -12.70 -18.19
C ARG A 314 -4.99 -13.10 -16.82
N VAL A 315 -6.31 -13.23 -16.70
CA VAL A 315 -7.06 -13.34 -15.43
C VAL A 315 -7.02 -14.74 -14.84
N ASP A 316 -6.65 -15.71 -15.67
CA ASP A 316 -6.81 -17.15 -15.51
C ASP A 316 -5.50 -17.91 -15.26
N GLU A 317 -4.33 -17.27 -15.38
CA GLU A 317 -3.03 -17.94 -15.24
C GLU A 317 -2.35 -17.69 -13.87
N TRP A 318 -1.83 -18.77 -13.26
CA TRP A 318 -1.13 -18.78 -11.98
C TRP A 318 0.32 -18.25 -12.08
N VAL A 319 0.59 -16.93 -12.00
CA VAL A 319 1.95 -16.28 -12.02
C VAL A 319 2.86 -16.58 -13.22
N ASP A 320 2.86 -17.78 -13.78
CA ASP A 320 3.70 -18.23 -14.88
C ASP A 320 3.36 -17.52 -16.21
N GLY A 321 2.28 -16.72 -16.26
CA GLY A 321 1.89 -15.87 -17.38
C GLY A 321 1.99 -14.36 -17.12
N TRP A 322 2.65 -13.94 -16.03
CA TRP A 322 2.70 -12.54 -15.59
C TRP A 322 4.11 -11.97 -15.86
N ASP A 323 4.17 -10.78 -16.46
CA ASP A 323 5.43 -10.07 -16.67
C ASP A 323 5.81 -9.25 -15.43
N PHE A 324 7.00 -9.51 -14.90
CA PHE A 324 7.59 -8.75 -13.80
C PHE A 324 8.82 -8.00 -14.29
N LEU A 325 9.09 -6.88 -13.63
CA LEU A 325 10.28 -6.05 -13.79
C LEU A 325 10.96 -5.93 -12.43
N THR A 326 12.27 -5.75 -12.45
CA THR A 326 13.00 -5.34 -11.25
C THR A 326 13.05 -3.82 -11.22
N ALA A 327 12.73 -3.23 -10.07
CA ALA A 327 12.77 -1.78 -9.89
C ALA A 327 13.58 -1.40 -8.65
N LYS A 328 14.20 -0.23 -8.72
CA LYS A 328 14.98 0.38 -7.63
C LYS A 328 14.34 1.68 -7.15
N SER A 329 14.50 2.00 -5.88
CA SER A 329 14.04 3.25 -5.29
C SER A 329 15.12 3.89 -4.43
N ASN A 330 15.55 5.09 -4.81
CA ASN A 330 16.55 5.88 -4.09
C ASN A 330 15.95 6.81 -3.02
N ASN A 331 14.66 6.69 -2.75
CA ASN A 331 13.93 7.56 -1.82
C ASN A 331 12.93 6.77 -0.96
N LEU A 332 13.35 5.59 -0.52
CA LEU A 332 12.60 4.71 0.39
C LEU A 332 11.24 4.26 -0.14
N GLY A 333 11.12 4.02 -1.45
CA GLY A 333 9.91 3.56 -2.10
C GLY A 333 8.88 4.66 -2.35
N LYS A 334 9.28 5.94 -2.35
CA LYS A 334 8.41 7.06 -2.75
C LYS A 334 8.31 7.19 -4.28
N SER A 335 9.37 6.81 -5.00
CA SER A 335 9.37 6.64 -6.46
C SER A 335 10.26 5.48 -6.85
N TRP A 336 10.01 4.91 -8.01
CA TRP A 336 10.72 3.72 -8.50
C TRP A 336 11.22 3.94 -9.91
N GLU A 337 12.39 3.39 -10.18
CA GLU A 337 13.06 3.36 -11.47
C GLU A 337 13.16 1.90 -11.92
N GLU A 338 12.67 1.61 -13.12
CA GLU A 338 12.80 0.28 -13.72
C GLU A 338 14.27 -0.02 -14.02
N CYS A 339 14.70 -1.25 -13.75
CA CYS A 339 16.00 -1.76 -14.15
C CYS A 339 15.86 -2.61 -15.42
N ASP A 340 16.84 -2.55 -16.33
CA ASP A 340 16.88 -3.35 -17.55
C ASP A 340 16.92 -4.87 -17.25
N ARG A 341 15.75 -5.52 -17.11
CA ARG A 341 15.59 -6.99 -17.16
C ARG A 341 14.13 -7.47 -16.98
N GLY A 342 13.71 -8.39 -17.84
CA GLY A 342 12.53 -9.24 -17.63
C GLY A 342 12.87 -10.45 -16.73
N GLU A 343 13.18 -10.19 -15.47
CA GLU A 343 13.61 -11.21 -14.50
C GLU A 343 12.46 -12.06 -13.93
N THR A 344 12.81 -13.25 -13.44
CA THR A 344 11.91 -14.06 -12.63
C THR A 344 11.51 -13.28 -11.38
N PRO A 345 10.22 -13.23 -11.01
CA PRO A 345 9.77 -12.61 -9.78
C PRO A 345 10.55 -13.10 -8.53
N SER A 346 11.22 -12.19 -7.83
CA SER A 346 12.26 -12.49 -6.83
C SER A 346 12.14 -11.67 -5.56
N THR A 347 12.40 -12.31 -4.42
CA THR A 347 12.54 -11.67 -3.10
C THR A 347 14.00 -11.34 -2.84
N TYR A 348 14.25 -10.22 -2.18
CA TYR A 348 15.59 -9.74 -1.86
C TYR A 348 15.78 -9.63 -0.34
N PHE A 349 17.01 -9.86 0.11
CA PHE A 349 17.45 -9.63 1.48
C PHE A 349 18.89 -9.14 1.48
N PHE A 350 19.19 -8.12 2.29
CA PHE A 350 20.53 -7.54 2.35
C PHE A 350 21.13 -7.70 3.73
N ASP A 351 22.23 -8.44 3.78
CA ASP A 351 23.06 -8.54 4.96
C ASP A 351 24.05 -7.36 4.99
N GLU A 352 23.73 -6.39 5.83
CA GLU A 352 24.47 -5.14 5.97
C GLU A 352 25.89 -5.29 6.49
N ASP A 353 26.16 -6.31 7.31
CA ASP A 353 27.48 -6.46 7.94
C ASP A 353 28.48 -7.07 6.95
N ASN A 354 27.99 -7.93 6.07
CA ASN A 354 28.78 -8.56 5.02
C ASN A 354 28.73 -7.79 3.69
N GLY A 355 27.83 -6.81 3.56
CA GLY A 355 27.62 -6.08 2.31
C GLY A 355 27.05 -6.98 1.20
N MET A 356 26.31 -8.02 1.57
CA MET A 356 25.87 -9.07 0.65
C MET A 356 24.37 -8.98 0.39
N LEU A 357 23.99 -8.91 -0.89
CA LEU A 357 22.63 -9.01 -1.34
C LEU A 357 22.32 -10.46 -1.74
N LEU A 358 21.27 -11.00 -1.13
CA LEU A 358 20.71 -12.32 -1.42
C LEU A 358 19.41 -12.11 -2.21
N LYS A 359 19.28 -12.81 -3.34
CA LYS A 359 18.03 -12.89 -4.11
C LYS A 359 17.56 -14.32 -4.13
N HIS A 360 16.26 -14.55 -3.94
CA HIS A 360 15.68 -15.87 -4.14
C HIS A 360 14.37 -15.83 -4.90
N TYR A 361 14.14 -16.89 -5.68
CA TYR A 361 12.99 -17.02 -6.55
C TYR A 361 12.63 -18.49 -6.76
N ARG A 362 11.43 -18.72 -7.30
CA ARG A 362 10.97 -20.05 -7.62
C ARG A 362 11.21 -20.35 -9.10
N ASP A 363 11.98 -21.40 -9.38
CA ASP A 363 12.11 -21.97 -10.71
C ASP A 363 11.44 -23.35 -10.74
N LYS A 364 10.27 -23.44 -11.40
CA LYS A 364 9.41 -24.63 -11.45
C LYS A 364 9.07 -25.17 -10.05
N ARG A 365 9.73 -26.25 -9.62
CA ARG A 365 9.53 -26.90 -8.31
C ARG A 365 10.68 -26.65 -7.34
N LYS A 366 11.72 -25.92 -7.75
CA LYS A 366 12.88 -25.58 -6.93
C LYS A 366 12.83 -24.12 -6.52
N VAL A 367 13.47 -23.82 -5.41
CA VAL A 367 13.69 -22.45 -4.95
C VAL A 367 15.17 -22.21 -5.13
N MET A 368 15.49 -21.21 -5.92
CA MET A 368 16.85 -20.85 -6.29
C MET A 368 17.26 -19.60 -5.51
N PHE A 369 18.54 -19.47 -5.22
CA PHE A 369 19.13 -18.23 -4.74
C PHE A 369 20.37 -17.85 -5.53
N GLU A 370 20.64 -16.56 -5.53
CA GLU A 370 21.82 -15.93 -6.12
C GLU A 370 22.34 -14.89 -5.11
N LEU A 371 23.65 -14.66 -5.15
CA LEU A 371 24.36 -13.74 -4.28
C LEU A 371 24.97 -12.60 -5.10
N SER A 372 25.02 -11.41 -4.53
CA SER A 372 25.69 -10.25 -5.10
C SER A 372 26.44 -9.46 -4.03
N SER A 373 27.70 -9.14 -4.31
CA SER A 373 28.56 -8.28 -3.49
C SER A 373 28.69 -6.86 -4.04
N ASP A 374 27.96 -6.52 -5.11
CA ASP A 374 28.10 -5.27 -5.86
C ASP A 374 26.75 -4.59 -6.12
N GLU A 375 25.84 -4.68 -5.16
CA GLU A 375 24.53 -4.01 -5.17
C GLU A 375 23.58 -4.52 -6.29
N GLY A 376 23.71 -5.81 -6.62
CA GLY A 376 22.93 -6.51 -7.63
C GLY A 376 23.38 -6.26 -9.08
N LYS A 377 24.59 -5.71 -9.29
CA LYS A 377 25.13 -5.49 -10.65
C LYS A 377 25.57 -6.81 -11.29
N THR A 378 26.19 -7.69 -10.50
CA THR A 378 26.51 -9.06 -10.88
C THR A 378 25.94 -10.04 -9.85
N TRP A 379 25.67 -11.26 -10.31
CA TRP A 379 25.07 -12.33 -9.52
C TRP A 379 25.91 -13.60 -9.65
N SER A 380 26.02 -14.35 -8.55
CA SER A 380 26.55 -15.71 -8.56
C SER A 380 25.69 -16.62 -9.45
N SER A 381 26.23 -17.78 -9.82
CA SER A 381 25.42 -18.83 -10.43
C SER A 381 24.23 -19.20 -9.53
N PRO A 382 23.02 -19.44 -10.08
CA PRO A 382 21.87 -19.87 -9.29
C PRO A 382 22.11 -21.19 -8.57
N GLU A 383 21.88 -21.19 -7.26
CA GLU A 383 21.99 -22.39 -6.41
C GLU A 383 20.62 -22.77 -5.84
N PRO A 384 20.24 -24.06 -5.82
CA PRO A 384 18.99 -24.47 -5.20
C PRO A 384 19.10 -24.44 -3.68
N PHE A 385 18.09 -23.91 -2.98
CA PHE A 385 17.93 -24.21 -1.56
C PHE A 385 17.67 -25.71 -1.38
N SER A 386 18.57 -26.39 -0.68
CA SER A 386 18.48 -27.82 -0.40
C SER A 386 17.23 -28.21 0.41
N PHE A 387 16.54 -27.24 1.01
CA PHE A 387 15.40 -27.43 1.91
C PHE A 387 14.09 -26.75 1.48
N GLY A 388 13.99 -26.26 0.25
CA GLY A 388 12.71 -25.88 -0.36
C GLY A 388 11.93 -24.76 0.36
N VAL A 389 12.57 -23.61 0.58
CA VAL A 389 11.96 -22.40 1.18
C VAL A 389 10.77 -21.92 0.34
N ARG A 390 9.55 -22.03 0.86
CA ARG A 390 8.38 -21.45 0.18
C ARG A 390 8.03 -20.11 0.81
N TYR A 391 8.23 -19.03 0.05
CA TYR A 391 7.58 -17.72 0.22
C TYR A 391 7.85 -16.89 1.48
N TYR A 392 8.96 -16.98 2.23
CA TYR A 392 9.16 -16.05 3.37
C TYR A 392 10.59 -15.58 3.58
N ASP A 393 10.67 -14.41 4.21
CA ASP A 393 11.84 -13.57 4.45
C ASP A 393 12.93 -14.24 5.28
N PHE A 394 14.15 -13.73 5.09
CA PHE A 394 15.26 -13.99 6.00
C PHE A 394 15.19 -13.04 7.17
N THR A 395 15.51 -13.53 8.36
CA THR A 395 15.70 -12.67 9.54
C THR A 395 17.16 -12.74 9.94
N LYS A 396 17.84 -11.59 9.96
CA LYS A 396 19.18 -11.51 10.54
C LYS A 396 19.08 -11.64 12.05
N LEU A 397 19.94 -12.48 12.63
CA LEU A 397 20.08 -12.62 14.08
C LEU A 397 21.24 -11.75 14.58
N ASP A 398 21.21 -11.43 15.88
CA ASP A 398 22.19 -10.58 16.57
C ASP A 398 23.63 -11.13 16.49
N ASP A 399 23.79 -12.46 16.31
CA ASP A 399 25.10 -13.11 16.12
C ASP A 399 25.60 -13.08 14.66
N GLY A 400 24.88 -12.40 13.77
CA GLY A 400 25.18 -12.30 12.34
C GLY A 400 24.72 -13.49 11.50
N SER A 401 24.13 -14.52 12.10
CA SER A 401 23.54 -15.63 11.35
C SER A 401 22.18 -15.27 10.74
N LEU A 402 21.76 -16.03 9.74
CA LEU A 402 20.51 -15.81 9.02
C LEU A 402 19.50 -16.90 9.38
N PHE A 403 18.33 -16.50 9.82
CA PHE A 403 17.19 -17.40 9.97
C PHE A 403 16.44 -17.53 8.65
N ALA A 404 16.03 -18.75 8.31
CA ALA A 404 15.08 -19.05 7.24
C ALA A 404 14.08 -20.12 7.68
N SER A 405 12.90 -20.15 7.04
CA SER A 405 11.88 -21.19 7.29
C SER A 405 11.57 -22.02 6.04
N GLY A 406 11.47 -23.34 6.22
CA GLY A 406 11.15 -24.30 5.14
C GLY A 406 9.77 -24.96 5.28
N LYS A 407 9.43 -25.82 4.31
CA LYS A 407 8.25 -26.72 4.27
C LYS A 407 8.65 -28.19 4.50
N PRO A 408 7.71 -29.14 4.78
CA PRO A 408 6.24 -29.05 4.79
C PRO A 408 5.62 -28.36 6.01
N ASP A 409 6.32 -28.39 7.15
CA ASP A 409 5.99 -27.66 8.39
C ASP A 409 7.02 -26.55 8.60
N PHE A 410 6.70 -25.54 9.42
CA PHE A 410 7.66 -24.50 9.80
C PHE A 410 8.90 -25.13 10.43
N THR A 411 9.95 -25.27 9.62
CA THR A 411 11.24 -25.81 10.02
C THR A 411 12.24 -24.68 10.00
N CYS A 412 12.92 -24.48 11.12
CA CYS A 412 13.97 -23.51 11.27
C CYS A 412 15.23 -23.96 10.53
N TYR A 413 15.86 -23.04 9.81
CA TYR A 413 17.20 -23.19 9.26
C TYR A 413 18.02 -21.99 9.70
N ILE A 414 19.24 -22.24 10.16
CA ILE A 414 20.20 -21.19 10.52
C ILE A 414 21.35 -21.24 9.51
N GLY A 415 21.50 -20.17 8.76
CA GLY A 415 22.55 -19.97 7.77
C GLY A 415 23.72 -19.20 8.37
N LYS A 416 24.93 -19.67 8.12
CA LYS A 416 26.16 -18.94 8.41
C LYS A 416 26.91 -18.71 7.12
N TRP A 417 27.37 -17.48 6.92
CA TRP A 417 28.25 -17.17 5.80
C TRP A 417 29.53 -17.97 5.89
N ARG A 418 29.98 -18.46 4.74
CA ARG A 418 31.37 -18.93 4.58
C ARG A 418 32.31 -17.73 4.74
N SER A 419 33.53 -17.98 5.20
CA SER A 419 34.51 -16.92 5.48
C SER A 419 34.88 -16.08 4.25
N ASP A 420 34.72 -16.63 3.04
CA ASP A 420 34.98 -15.96 1.76
C ASP A 420 33.72 -15.33 1.14
N LEU A 421 32.57 -15.40 1.82
CA LEU A 421 31.26 -14.94 1.37
C LEU A 421 30.77 -15.59 0.05
N SER A 422 31.37 -16.71 -0.36
CA SER A 422 30.99 -17.44 -1.58
C SER A 422 29.63 -18.14 -1.47
N GLY A 423 29.12 -18.31 -0.25
CA GLY A 423 27.90 -19.04 0.03
C GLY A 423 27.50 -18.99 1.49
N ILE A 424 26.35 -19.58 1.77
CA ILE A 424 25.79 -19.71 3.12
C ILE A 424 25.64 -21.20 3.42
N ASP A 425 26.23 -21.65 4.51
CA ASP A 425 26.07 -23.01 5.00
C ASP A 425 24.86 -23.07 5.93
N TRP A 426 23.84 -23.83 5.51
CA TRP A 426 22.55 -23.92 6.19
C TRP A 426 22.48 -25.14 7.08
N GLU A 427 22.20 -24.92 8.37
CA GLU A 427 21.92 -25.96 9.33
C GLU A 427 20.41 -26.09 9.55
N LYS A 428 19.86 -27.28 9.28
CA LYS A 428 18.48 -27.62 9.67
C LYS A 428 18.38 -27.71 11.19
N ARG A 429 17.43 -26.98 11.77
CA ARG A 429 17.12 -26.98 13.20
C ARG A 429 15.75 -27.63 13.46
N GLY A 430 15.10 -27.25 14.57
CA GLY A 430 13.82 -27.77 14.99
C GLY A 430 12.67 -27.35 14.06
N THR A 431 11.59 -28.10 14.17
CA THR A 431 10.32 -27.86 13.47
C THR A 431 9.25 -27.56 14.51
N VAL A 432 8.47 -26.49 14.30
CA VAL A 432 7.31 -26.20 15.15
C VAL A 432 6.22 -27.21 14.84
N LYS A 433 5.74 -27.90 15.88
CA LYS A 433 4.67 -28.88 15.74
C LYS A 433 3.32 -28.17 15.77
N ASN A 434 2.50 -28.38 14.73
CA ASN A 434 1.12 -27.94 14.75
C ASN A 434 0.32 -28.71 15.81
N ASN A 435 -0.63 -28.04 16.46
CA ASN A 435 -1.67 -28.69 17.26
C ASN A 435 -2.98 -28.67 16.44
N PRO A 436 -3.48 -29.82 15.93
CA PRO A 436 -4.72 -29.86 15.16
C PRO A 436 -5.96 -29.34 15.90
N ALA A 437 -5.96 -29.36 17.24
CA ALA A 437 -7.02 -28.75 18.06
C ALA A 437 -7.02 -27.22 17.98
N MET A 438 -5.87 -26.62 17.61
CA MET A 438 -5.70 -25.18 17.47
C MET A 438 -5.76 -24.70 16.02
N SER A 439 -5.33 -25.54 15.06
CA SER A 439 -5.43 -25.25 13.63
C SER A 439 -5.53 -26.53 12.82
N SER A 440 -6.69 -26.78 12.20
CA SER A 440 -6.87 -27.95 11.30
C SER A 440 -6.28 -27.73 9.90
N SER A 441 -5.94 -26.49 9.53
CA SER A 441 -5.21 -26.17 8.29
C SER A 441 -3.69 -26.15 8.44
N GLY A 442 -3.15 -26.49 9.61
CA GLY A 442 -1.73 -26.35 9.90
C GLY A 442 -1.30 -24.91 10.19
N LEU A 443 0.01 -24.71 10.27
CA LEU A 443 0.65 -23.40 10.46
C LEU A 443 1.09 -22.87 9.09
N ALA A 444 0.74 -21.62 8.78
CA ALA A 444 1.04 -21.01 7.50
C ALA A 444 1.63 -19.61 7.69
N GLU A 445 2.36 -19.15 6.67
CA GLU A 445 2.80 -17.75 6.53
C GLU A 445 3.48 -17.20 7.80
N PRO A 446 4.56 -17.86 8.25
CA PRO A 446 5.27 -17.46 9.45
C PRO A 446 5.94 -16.09 9.28
N HIS A 447 6.04 -15.33 10.38
CA HIS A 447 6.96 -14.20 10.49
C HIS A 447 7.77 -14.32 11.78
N VAL A 448 9.06 -14.05 11.71
CA VAL A 448 10.02 -14.32 12.80
C VAL A 448 10.73 -13.04 13.21
N CYS A 449 10.99 -12.90 14.50
CA CYS A 449 11.93 -11.92 15.02
C CYS A 449 12.76 -12.55 16.15
N GLN A 450 13.97 -12.03 16.35
CA GLN A 450 14.72 -12.29 17.58
C GLN A 450 14.30 -11.27 18.63
N LEU A 451 13.88 -11.76 19.80
CA LEU A 451 13.53 -10.93 20.95
C LEU A 451 14.80 -10.30 21.57
N PRO A 452 14.67 -9.22 22.37
CA PRO A 452 15.80 -8.56 23.02
C PRO A 452 16.68 -9.46 23.90
N ASP A 453 16.13 -10.57 24.39
CA ASP A 453 16.85 -11.56 25.21
C ASP A 453 17.45 -12.72 24.39
N GLY A 454 17.41 -12.63 23.06
CA GLY A 454 17.99 -13.60 22.15
C GLY A 454 17.07 -14.77 21.76
N ARG A 455 15.90 -14.92 22.41
CA ARG A 455 14.91 -15.94 22.02
C ARG A 455 14.36 -15.67 20.62
N LEU A 456 14.04 -16.73 19.87
CA LEU A 456 13.38 -16.61 18.58
C LEU A 456 11.88 -16.72 18.76
N PHE A 457 11.14 -15.69 18.33
CA PHE A 457 9.68 -15.66 18.36
C PHE A 457 9.14 -15.80 16.93
N VAL A 458 8.24 -16.76 16.71
CA VAL A 458 7.52 -16.92 15.45
C VAL A 458 6.02 -16.78 15.66
N ILE A 459 5.38 -16.03 14.77
CA ILE A 459 3.93 -15.89 14.67
C ILE A 459 3.41 -16.46 13.35
N PHE A 460 2.24 -17.10 13.40
CA PHE A 460 1.65 -17.84 12.29
C PHE A 460 0.24 -17.39 11.93
N ARG A 461 -0.09 -17.45 10.64
CA ARG A 461 -1.47 -17.58 10.17
C ARG A 461 -1.96 -19.00 10.51
N ALA A 462 -3.15 -19.11 11.10
CA ALA A 462 -3.76 -20.39 11.51
C ALA A 462 -5.27 -20.38 11.23
N GLY A 463 -5.88 -21.53 10.84
CA GLY A 463 -7.30 -21.54 10.44
C GLY A 463 -8.00 -22.90 10.36
N ASN A 464 -9.28 -22.84 9.97
CA ASN A 464 -10.33 -23.90 9.87
C ASN A 464 -10.89 -24.47 11.20
N ILE A 465 -10.10 -24.50 12.27
CA ILE A 465 -10.62 -24.54 13.64
C ILE A 465 -10.16 -23.24 14.28
N LEU A 466 -11.09 -22.50 14.87
CA LEU A 466 -10.82 -21.17 15.40
C LEU A 466 -10.76 -21.29 16.93
N PRO A 467 -9.57 -21.19 17.55
CA PRO A 467 -9.46 -21.16 18.99
C PRO A 467 -10.19 -19.94 19.51
N THR A 468 -11.14 -20.15 20.39
CA THR A 468 -11.98 -19.12 20.97
C THR A 468 -11.94 -19.23 22.47
N GLN A 469 -12.02 -18.10 23.13
CA GLN A 469 -12.17 -18.09 24.57
C GLN A 469 -13.67 -18.29 24.88
N GLY A 470 -14.03 -19.50 25.29
CA GLY A 470 -15.34 -19.80 25.87
C GLY A 470 -16.42 -20.43 24.97
N ASN A 471 -16.23 -20.57 23.65
CA ASN A 471 -17.22 -21.23 22.75
C ASN A 471 -16.60 -21.72 21.42
N PRO A 472 -16.54 -23.02 21.09
CA PRO A 472 -15.98 -23.49 19.83
C PRO A 472 -16.65 -22.86 18.61
N GLY A 473 -15.88 -22.29 17.69
CA GLY A 473 -16.35 -22.05 16.32
C GLY A 473 -16.29 -20.62 15.75
N PHE A 474 -15.81 -19.59 16.46
CA PHE A 474 -15.45 -18.25 15.93
C PHE A 474 -15.21 -17.27 17.09
N PRO A 475 -14.25 -16.32 17.04
CA PRO A 475 -13.36 -15.90 15.93
C PRO A 475 -11.91 -16.46 15.95
N SER A 476 -11.16 -16.26 14.85
CA SER A 476 -9.75 -16.65 14.63
C SER A 476 -8.74 -15.88 15.50
N VAL A 477 -7.63 -16.54 15.83
CA VAL A 477 -6.51 -16.01 16.62
C VAL A 477 -5.19 -16.39 15.94
N LYS A 478 -4.18 -15.51 16.01
CA LYS A 478 -2.82 -15.85 15.56
C LYS A 478 -2.17 -16.80 16.55
N LEU A 479 -1.44 -17.79 16.04
CA LEU A 479 -0.67 -18.71 16.88
C LEU A 479 0.79 -18.26 16.92
N PHE A 480 1.47 -18.50 18.03
CA PHE A 480 2.90 -18.28 18.14
C PHE A 480 3.61 -19.47 18.80
N SER A 481 4.92 -19.53 18.61
CA SER A 481 5.83 -20.44 19.32
C SER A 481 7.17 -19.73 19.56
N VAL A 482 7.92 -20.17 20.57
CA VAL A 482 9.20 -19.57 20.94
C VAL A 482 10.29 -20.64 21.05
N SER A 483 11.50 -20.27 20.65
CA SER A 483 12.71 -21.06 20.86
C SER A 483 13.69 -20.31 21.74
N GLU A 484 14.26 -21.02 22.73
CA GLU A 484 15.27 -20.50 23.67
C GLU A 484 16.70 -20.93 23.30
N ASP A 485 16.84 -21.81 22.31
CA ASP A 485 18.10 -22.51 22.01
C ASP A 485 18.55 -22.32 20.54
N GLY A 486 18.21 -21.18 19.96
CA GLY A 486 18.58 -20.82 18.58
C GLY A 486 17.83 -21.62 17.52
N GLY A 487 16.57 -21.98 17.80
CA GLY A 487 15.67 -22.66 16.88
C GLY A 487 15.76 -24.19 16.91
N LYS A 488 16.59 -24.80 17.78
CA LYS A 488 16.76 -26.27 17.87
C LYS A 488 15.50 -26.93 18.42
N THR A 489 14.88 -26.34 19.44
CA THR A 489 13.59 -26.75 20.00
C THR A 489 12.62 -25.56 20.05
N TRP A 490 11.33 -25.88 20.05
CA TRP A 490 10.25 -24.91 20.02
C TRP A 490 9.19 -25.28 21.06
N SER A 491 8.64 -24.28 21.74
CA SER A 491 7.50 -24.47 22.63
C SER A 491 6.27 -24.97 21.88
N ASP A 492 5.30 -25.52 22.61
CA ASP A 492 3.97 -25.74 22.05
C ASP A 492 3.38 -24.44 21.48
N VAL A 493 2.60 -24.57 20.41
CA VAL A 493 1.91 -23.44 19.81
C VAL A 493 0.81 -22.91 20.73
N LYS A 494 0.79 -21.59 20.92
CA LYS A 494 -0.16 -20.91 21.83
C LYS A 494 -0.93 -19.82 21.08
N PRO A 495 -2.18 -19.53 21.48
CA PRO A 495 -2.91 -18.38 20.96
C PRO A 495 -2.25 -17.09 21.45
N LEU A 496 -2.17 -16.08 20.58
CA LEU A 496 -1.71 -14.76 20.97
C LEU A 496 -2.77 -14.08 21.85
N THR A 497 -2.34 -13.51 22.98
CA THR A 497 -3.23 -12.89 23.97
C THR A 497 -2.84 -11.44 24.26
N TYR A 498 -3.79 -10.69 24.80
CA TYR A 498 -3.51 -9.47 25.51
C TYR A 498 -2.87 -9.75 26.88
N ASP A 499 -2.39 -8.71 27.53
CA ASP A 499 -1.85 -8.67 28.91
C ASP A 499 -2.84 -9.19 29.97
N ASP A 500 -4.13 -9.01 29.77
CA ASP A 500 -5.20 -9.59 30.61
C ASP A 500 -5.46 -11.10 30.36
N GLY A 501 -4.68 -11.72 29.47
CA GLY A 501 -4.80 -13.14 29.09
C GLY A 501 -5.91 -13.44 28.10
N SER A 502 -6.70 -12.45 27.69
CA SER A 502 -7.75 -12.66 26.68
C SER A 502 -7.18 -12.79 25.27
N TYR A 503 -7.85 -13.55 24.41
CA TYR A 503 -7.38 -13.78 23.04
C TYR A 503 -7.41 -12.51 22.19
N ILE A 504 -6.41 -12.37 21.32
CA ILE A 504 -6.40 -11.34 20.27
C ILE A 504 -7.09 -11.91 19.04
N TYR A 505 -8.36 -11.55 18.90
CA TYR A 505 -9.12 -11.93 17.73
C TYR A 505 -8.64 -11.17 16.50
N SER A 506 -8.22 -11.94 15.50
CA SER A 506 -7.66 -11.45 14.25
C SER A 506 -7.96 -12.44 13.14
N SER A 507 -8.41 -11.94 11.99
CA SER A 507 -8.74 -12.80 10.86
C SER A 507 -7.54 -13.65 10.41
N ARG A 508 -7.79 -14.73 9.68
CA ARG A 508 -6.76 -15.61 9.10
C ARG A 508 -6.02 -14.90 7.97
N SER A 509 -5.20 -13.93 8.32
CA SER A 509 -4.37 -13.06 7.48
C SER A 509 -2.88 -13.27 7.77
N PHE A 510 -2.01 -12.65 6.97
CA PHE A 510 -0.58 -12.55 7.26
C PHE A 510 -0.39 -11.89 8.64
N PRO A 511 0.42 -12.46 9.54
CA PRO A 511 0.95 -11.72 10.68
C PRO A 511 2.23 -10.98 10.30
N GLY A 512 2.54 -9.92 11.04
CA GLY A 512 3.86 -9.27 11.04
C GLY A 512 4.39 -9.17 12.47
N VAL A 513 5.71 -9.22 12.62
CA VAL A 513 6.40 -9.00 13.89
C VAL A 513 7.77 -8.38 13.63
N ILE A 514 8.16 -7.36 14.37
CA ILE A 514 9.47 -6.70 14.24
C ILE A 514 10.00 -6.27 15.60
N ARG A 515 11.30 -6.45 15.82
CA ARG A 515 12.04 -5.77 16.89
C ARG A 515 12.60 -4.47 16.31
N SER A 516 12.10 -3.34 16.78
CA SER A 516 12.47 -2.04 16.22
C SER A 516 13.90 -1.67 16.58
N ILE A 517 14.71 -1.31 15.58
CA ILE A 517 16.06 -0.75 15.81
C ILE A 517 16.01 0.65 16.43
N LYS A 518 14.85 1.31 16.51
CA LYS A 518 14.70 2.63 17.12
C LYS A 518 14.81 2.56 18.64
N ASN A 519 14.00 1.69 19.25
CA ASN A 519 13.76 1.66 20.69
C ASN A 519 13.88 0.25 21.30
N ASN A 520 14.31 -0.74 20.51
CA ASN A 520 14.50 -2.13 20.91
C ASN A 520 13.21 -2.86 21.36
N ARG A 521 12.03 -2.26 21.17
CA ARG A 521 10.73 -2.87 21.50
C ARG A 521 10.25 -3.76 20.36
N VAL A 522 9.37 -4.71 20.70
CA VAL A 522 8.81 -5.66 19.74
C VAL A 522 7.38 -5.25 19.41
N TYR A 523 7.06 -5.23 18.12
CA TYR A 523 5.74 -4.85 17.62
C TYR A 523 5.16 -5.95 16.75
N VAL A 524 3.86 -6.19 16.88
CA VAL A 524 3.10 -7.08 16.00
C VAL A 524 2.16 -6.28 15.11
N LEU A 525 2.03 -6.71 13.85
CA LEU A 525 1.07 -6.16 12.89
C LEU A 525 -0.02 -7.19 12.62
N LEU A 526 -1.28 -6.79 12.85
CA LEU A 526 -2.42 -7.70 12.92
C LEU A 526 -3.68 -7.04 12.34
N ASN A 527 -4.57 -7.84 11.75
CA ASN A 527 -5.95 -7.40 11.47
C ASN A 527 -6.82 -7.66 12.70
N ILE A 528 -6.77 -6.79 13.71
CA ILE A 528 -7.52 -6.99 14.95
C ILE A 528 -8.99 -6.68 14.69
N SER A 529 -9.88 -7.59 15.08
CA SER A 529 -11.33 -7.46 14.88
C SER A 529 -12.09 -8.35 15.85
N GLY A 530 -13.40 -8.13 16.00
CA GLY A 530 -14.26 -8.99 16.81
C GLY A 530 -14.52 -10.34 16.13
N THR A 531 -15.74 -10.53 15.63
CA THR A 531 -16.15 -11.75 14.91
C THR A 531 -15.39 -11.88 13.59
N THR A 532 -14.68 -13.01 13.36
CA THR A 532 -13.86 -13.24 12.16
C THR A 532 -14.13 -14.57 11.46
N ASN A 533 -14.52 -14.49 10.18
CA ASN A 533 -14.74 -15.67 9.33
C ASN A 533 -13.54 -16.00 8.49
N ASN A 534 -12.76 -16.99 8.93
CA ASN A 534 -11.59 -17.43 8.20
C ASN A 534 -10.74 -16.19 7.86
N CYS A 535 -10.60 -15.82 6.60
CA CYS A 535 -9.80 -14.69 6.15
C CYS A 535 -10.39 -13.30 6.47
N ASP A 536 -11.64 -13.17 6.91
CA ASP A 536 -12.35 -11.88 7.05
C ASP A 536 -12.74 -11.55 8.49
N PRO A 537 -12.90 -10.25 8.85
CA PRO A 537 -12.60 -9.07 8.04
C PRO A 537 -11.09 -8.74 8.02
N ARG A 538 -10.62 -8.06 6.97
CA ARG A 538 -9.27 -7.44 6.89
C ARG A 538 -9.38 -5.94 6.63
N THR A 539 -10.43 -5.32 7.13
CA THR A 539 -10.78 -3.92 6.85
C THR A 539 -10.06 -2.92 7.75
N THR A 540 -9.26 -3.40 8.70
CA THR A 540 -8.37 -2.57 9.54
C THR A 540 -7.05 -3.31 9.71
N LEU A 541 -5.94 -2.60 9.60
CA LEU A 541 -4.62 -3.06 9.97
C LEU A 541 -4.18 -2.32 11.24
N ASN A 542 -3.69 -3.07 12.22
CA ASN A 542 -3.24 -2.55 13.51
C ASN A 542 -1.77 -2.87 13.72
N ILE A 543 -1.14 -2.08 14.59
CA ILE A 543 0.17 -2.35 15.19
C ILE A 543 0.05 -2.25 16.71
N ALA A 544 0.73 -3.11 17.45
CA ALA A 544 0.73 -3.10 18.90
C ALA A 544 2.06 -3.61 19.47
N GLU A 545 2.42 -3.16 20.67
CA GLU A 545 3.63 -3.61 21.36
C GLU A 545 3.40 -5.01 21.97
N LEU A 546 4.34 -5.92 21.71
CA LEU A 546 4.44 -7.23 22.36
C LEU A 546 5.44 -7.11 23.51
N ASP A 547 5.02 -7.50 24.72
CA ASP A 547 5.95 -7.63 25.86
C ASP A 547 6.76 -8.92 25.70
N PRO A 548 8.10 -8.85 25.54
CA PRO A 548 8.93 -10.05 25.42
C PRO A 548 8.88 -10.94 26.66
N ALA A 549 8.70 -10.38 27.87
CA ALA A 549 8.73 -11.16 29.10
C ALA A 549 7.53 -12.10 29.22
N THR A 550 6.33 -11.60 28.93
CA THR A 550 5.07 -12.35 29.04
C THR A 550 4.63 -12.98 27.72
N LEU A 551 5.19 -12.51 26.58
CA LEU A 551 4.77 -12.87 25.22
C LEU A 551 3.31 -12.51 24.92
N SER A 552 2.79 -11.49 25.58
CA SER A 552 1.45 -10.93 25.38
C SER A 552 1.50 -9.54 24.76
N VAL A 553 0.48 -9.17 24.01
CA VAL A 553 0.34 -7.81 23.46
C VAL A 553 -0.21 -6.89 24.53
N LYS A 554 0.39 -5.71 24.67
CA LYS A 554 -0.10 -4.67 25.58
C LYS A 554 -1.36 -4.04 25.00
N ARG A 555 -2.53 -4.23 25.62
CA ARG A 555 -3.82 -3.84 25.04
C ARG A 555 -3.89 -2.36 24.71
N ASP A 556 -3.39 -1.53 25.62
CA ASP A 556 -3.45 -0.06 25.51
C ASP A 556 -2.46 0.48 24.47
N THR A 557 -1.66 -0.38 23.83
CA THR A 557 -0.74 0.00 22.75
C THR A 557 -1.29 -0.29 21.35
N VAL A 558 -2.52 -0.81 21.23
CA VAL A 558 -3.13 -1.09 19.93
C VAL A 558 -3.41 0.21 19.18
N ALA A 559 -2.64 0.43 18.11
CA ALA A 559 -2.76 1.55 17.21
C ALA A 559 -3.29 1.09 15.84
N ILE A 560 -4.05 1.95 15.16
CA ILE A 560 -4.50 1.70 13.79
C ILE A 560 -3.42 2.22 12.82
N ILE A 561 -3.05 1.39 11.84
CA ILE A 561 -2.24 1.80 10.67
C ILE A 561 -3.17 2.40 9.61
N ASP A 562 -4.13 1.62 9.12
CA ASP A 562 -5.14 2.07 8.16
C ASP A 562 -6.46 1.32 8.37
N THR A 563 -7.57 1.90 7.91
CA THR A 563 -8.90 1.32 8.01
C THR A 563 -9.76 1.64 6.78
N LYS A 564 -10.85 0.89 6.64
CA LYS A 564 -11.79 1.02 5.53
C LYS A 564 -12.49 2.36 5.58
N HIS A 565 -12.39 3.13 4.49
CA HIS A 565 -13.20 4.33 4.28
C HIS A 565 -14.55 3.98 3.63
N PRO A 566 -15.59 4.84 3.75
CA PRO A 566 -16.91 4.59 3.15
C PRO A 566 -16.91 4.36 1.64
N GLU A 567 -15.93 4.95 0.94
CA GLU A 567 -15.74 4.86 -0.51
C GLU A 567 -14.98 3.59 -0.94
N HIS A 568 -14.44 2.84 0.02
CA HIS A 568 -13.83 1.55 -0.25
C HIS A 568 -14.89 0.49 -0.52
N HIS A 569 -14.57 -0.42 -1.45
CA HIS A 569 -15.36 -1.62 -1.67
C HIS A 569 -15.63 -2.38 -0.35
N PRO A 570 -16.82 -2.99 -0.13
CA PRO A 570 -17.12 -3.66 1.13
C PRO A 570 -16.12 -4.75 1.52
N LEU A 571 -15.60 -5.44 0.50
CA LEU A 571 -14.58 -6.49 0.58
C LEU A 571 -13.12 -5.98 0.52
N VAL A 572 -12.86 -4.69 0.73
CA VAL A 572 -11.47 -4.17 0.80
C VAL A 572 -10.68 -4.87 1.89
N ARG A 573 -9.40 -5.10 1.64
CA ARG A 573 -8.47 -5.77 2.55
C ARG A 573 -7.16 -5.02 2.66
N PHE A 574 -6.72 -4.85 3.90
CA PHE A 574 -5.39 -4.38 4.32
C PHE A 574 -4.62 -5.60 4.84
N SER A 575 -3.96 -6.33 3.95
CA SER A 575 -3.34 -7.62 4.27
C SER A 575 -2.26 -7.93 3.26
N ASN A 576 -1.38 -8.87 3.61
CA ASN A 576 -0.26 -9.30 2.79
C ASN A 576 0.57 -8.05 2.51
N TRP A 577 1.37 -7.65 3.49
CA TRP A 577 2.26 -6.48 3.40
C TRP A 577 3.71 -6.97 3.41
N ALA A 578 4.62 -6.09 3.01
CA ALA A 578 6.05 -6.26 3.23
C ALA A 578 6.54 -5.19 4.21
N LEU A 579 7.55 -5.56 4.98
CA LEU A 579 8.14 -4.73 6.01
C LEU A 579 9.58 -4.42 5.62
N LEU A 580 9.99 -3.18 5.83
CA LEU A 580 11.36 -2.74 5.71
C LEU A 580 11.57 -1.66 6.78
N GLN A 581 12.60 -1.76 7.62
CA GLN A 581 12.91 -0.68 8.57
C GLN A 581 13.95 0.24 7.96
N ASP A 582 13.65 1.54 7.91
CA ASP A 582 14.58 2.53 7.42
C ASP A 582 15.75 2.73 8.37
N ARG A 583 16.97 2.83 7.83
CA ARG A 583 18.19 2.92 8.63
C ARG A 583 18.41 4.31 9.18
N ASP A 584 18.09 5.32 8.38
CA ASP A 584 18.34 6.71 8.71
C ASP A 584 17.30 7.22 9.70
N THR A 585 16.02 7.05 9.35
CA THR A 585 14.91 7.51 10.20
C THR A 585 14.55 6.52 11.31
N LYS A 586 14.96 5.25 11.19
CA LYS A 586 14.54 4.13 12.07
C LYS A 586 13.04 3.84 12.03
N ASN A 587 12.32 4.43 11.08
CA ASN A 587 10.89 4.24 10.88
C ASN A 587 10.61 2.90 10.19
N LEU A 588 9.49 2.27 10.55
CA LEU A 588 9.02 1.09 9.82
C LEU A 588 8.32 1.51 8.54
N ILE A 589 8.77 0.98 7.41
CA ILE A 589 8.13 1.12 6.11
C ILE A 589 7.31 -0.13 5.83
N VAL A 590 6.01 0.06 5.59
CA VAL A 590 5.07 -1.00 5.21
C VAL A 590 4.63 -0.77 3.79
N PHE A 591 4.85 -1.74 2.92
CA PHE A 591 4.30 -1.74 1.56
C PHE A 591 3.08 -2.65 1.54
N MET A 592 1.92 -2.10 1.18
CA MET A 592 0.65 -2.83 1.22
C MET A 592 -0.25 -2.37 0.09
N LYS A 593 -0.95 -3.31 -0.52
CA LYS A 593 -1.99 -3.02 -1.52
C LYS A 593 -3.37 -3.01 -0.87
N THR A 594 -4.28 -2.22 -1.42
CA THR A 594 -5.72 -2.31 -1.08
C THR A 594 -6.39 -3.23 -2.08
N HIS A 595 -6.90 -4.39 -1.66
CA HIS A 595 -7.47 -5.37 -2.59
C HIS A 595 -8.83 -5.91 -2.17
N LEU A 596 -9.51 -6.56 -3.10
CA LEU A 596 -10.73 -7.32 -2.85
C LEU A 596 -10.44 -8.72 -2.29
N SER A 597 -11.47 -9.34 -1.74
CA SER A 597 -11.47 -10.72 -1.22
C SER A 597 -10.95 -11.79 -2.18
N GLU A 598 -10.23 -12.79 -1.64
CA GLU A 598 -9.79 -14.01 -2.37
C GLU A 598 -10.98 -14.73 -3.03
N LEU A 599 -12.17 -14.58 -2.46
CA LEU A 599 -13.43 -15.17 -2.91
C LEU A 599 -14.32 -14.17 -3.67
N CYS A 600 -13.81 -12.98 -3.99
CA CYS A 600 -14.57 -12.04 -4.80
C CYS A 600 -14.60 -12.54 -6.26
N PRO A 601 -15.80 -12.81 -6.83
CA PRO A 601 -15.90 -13.23 -8.23
C PRO A 601 -15.48 -12.11 -9.20
N VAL A 602 -15.42 -10.87 -8.68
CA VAL A 602 -15.11 -9.67 -9.43
C VAL A 602 -13.66 -9.27 -9.12
N ARG A 603 -12.73 -9.85 -9.89
CA ARG A 603 -11.30 -9.49 -9.82
C ARG A 603 -10.97 -8.20 -10.57
N MET A 604 -11.95 -7.60 -11.26
CA MET A 604 -11.81 -6.51 -12.24
C MET A 604 -12.49 -5.22 -11.76
N GLY A 605 -11.84 -4.46 -10.89
CA GLY A 605 -12.25 -3.15 -10.38
C GLY A 605 -11.62 -2.81 -9.02
N TYR A 606 -11.59 -1.51 -8.71
CA TYR A 606 -11.00 -0.86 -7.54
C TYR A 606 -9.47 -0.64 -7.56
N ASP A 607 -8.99 0.21 -6.66
CA ASP A 607 -7.62 0.71 -6.58
C ASP A 607 -6.58 -0.40 -6.43
N TYR A 608 -5.75 -0.60 -7.46
CA TYR A 608 -4.66 -1.58 -7.50
C TYR A 608 -3.30 -0.95 -7.13
N GLY A 609 -3.31 0.22 -6.51
CA GLY A 609 -2.09 0.89 -6.05
C GLY A 609 -1.36 0.07 -4.98
N LEU A 610 -0.03 0.10 -5.06
CA LEU A 610 0.82 -0.22 -3.92
C LEU A 610 1.00 1.05 -3.09
N TYR A 611 0.63 0.95 -1.82
CA TYR A 611 0.78 2.02 -0.85
C TYR A 611 2.01 1.79 0.01
N ARG A 612 2.70 2.89 0.30
CA ARG A 612 3.77 2.96 1.29
C ARG A 612 3.21 3.61 2.55
N TYR A 613 3.37 2.95 3.68
CA TYR A 613 3.10 3.51 5.00
C TYR A 613 4.44 3.65 5.71
N GLU A 614 4.67 4.81 6.31
CA GLU A 614 5.80 5.07 7.18
C GLU A 614 5.26 5.23 8.60
N ILE A 615 5.72 4.35 9.48
CA ILE A 615 5.30 4.23 10.86
C ILE A 615 6.47 4.70 11.71
N GLU A 616 6.27 5.86 12.34
CA GLU A 616 7.19 6.43 13.30
C GLU A 616 6.89 5.84 14.68
N PHE A 617 7.90 5.20 15.26
CA PHE A 617 7.81 4.68 16.62
C PHE A 617 8.06 5.79 17.65
N PRO A 618 7.48 5.71 18.86
CA PRO A 618 7.91 6.54 19.97
C PRO A 618 9.39 6.27 20.29
N ASP A 619 10.03 7.24 20.93
CA ASP A 619 11.41 7.13 21.38
C ASP A 619 11.65 6.00 22.41
#